data_AF-A0A356TKG0-F1
#
_entry.id   AF-A0A356TKG0-F1
#
_cell.length_a   1.000
_cell.length_b   1.000
_cell.length_c   1.000
_cell.angle_alpha   90.00
_cell.angle_beta   90.00
_cell.angle_gamma   90.00
#
_symmetry.space_group_name_H-M   'P 1'
#
loop_
_entity.id
_entity.type
_entity.pdbx_description
1 polymer ?
#
loop_
_entity_poly.entity_id
_entity_poly.type
_entity_poly.pdbx_seq_one_letter_code
_entity_poly.pdbx_strand_id
1 'polypeptide(L)'
;MRRKDRPARPTGYMRVCHSCGTPYPEGSPSCPHCGAPALEEEDTVSGMMVEPRRNWTFQLLGEVIERALSTGRAAEADRLMRRAAKEVDDRLSAGERLDTEHISMISSFAVRLARLVGGSEWVAWALTLHRRQGKMLSDEVIDRLAEIDLSSLPDVPVVLESYVGWYKTSPPAAPSPDLARLARLEQMLG
;
A
#
# COMPACT_ATOMS: atom_id res chain seq x y z
N MET A 1 19.71 -54.97 -3.07
CA MET A 1 18.87 -53.91 -3.68
C MET A 1 18.90 -52.70 -2.76
N ARG A 2 19.49 -51.58 -3.19
CA ARG A 2 19.68 -50.38 -2.35
C ARG A 2 18.41 -49.52 -2.35
N ARG A 3 17.94 -49.14 -1.16
CA ARG A 3 16.88 -48.14 -0.96
C ARG A 3 17.35 -46.81 -1.54
N LYS A 4 16.53 -46.20 -2.38
CA LYS A 4 16.75 -44.88 -2.96
C LYS A 4 16.44 -43.85 -1.86
N ASP A 5 17.49 -43.24 -1.30
CA ASP A 5 17.32 -42.16 -0.32
C ASP A 5 16.59 -41.00 -0.97
N ARG A 6 15.45 -40.64 -0.36
CA ARG A 6 14.64 -39.50 -0.74
C ARG A 6 15.15 -38.33 0.11
N PRO A 7 15.70 -37.25 -0.48
CA PRO A 7 16.30 -36.19 0.30
C PRO A 7 15.24 -35.56 1.22
N ALA A 8 15.60 -35.46 2.50
CA ALA A 8 14.77 -34.80 3.50
C ALA A 8 14.53 -33.36 3.06
N ARG A 9 13.26 -32.97 2.95
CA ARG A 9 12.89 -31.57 2.73
C ARG A 9 13.35 -30.79 3.97
N PRO A 10 14.25 -29.81 3.85
CA PRO A 10 14.54 -28.95 4.99
C PRO A 10 13.24 -28.26 5.36
N THR A 11 12.81 -28.39 6.61
CA THR A 11 11.89 -27.42 7.23
C THR A 11 12.67 -26.12 7.36
N GLY A 12 12.91 -25.48 6.23
CA GLY A 12 13.73 -24.29 6.10
C GLY A 12 12.98 -23.10 6.65
N TYR A 13 13.72 -22.22 7.31
CA TYR A 13 13.27 -20.89 7.68
C TYR A 13 12.58 -20.21 6.48
N MET A 14 11.41 -19.64 6.73
CA MET A 14 10.63 -18.91 5.73
C MET A 14 10.93 -17.42 5.88
N ARG A 15 11.16 -16.76 4.75
CA ARG A 15 11.24 -15.30 4.66
C ARG A 15 10.00 -14.76 3.97
N VAL A 16 9.66 -13.51 4.24
CA VAL A 16 8.56 -12.82 3.54
C VAL A 16 9.13 -11.99 2.39
N CYS A 17 8.51 -12.05 1.22
CA CYS A 17 8.91 -11.23 0.09
C CYS A 17 8.64 -9.75 0.34
N HIS A 18 9.67 -8.92 0.24
CA HIS A 18 9.56 -7.46 0.35
C HIS A 18 8.62 -6.84 -0.70
N SER A 19 8.48 -7.46 -1.88
CA SER A 19 7.67 -6.92 -2.97
C SER A 19 6.19 -7.33 -2.91
N CYS A 20 5.88 -8.58 -2.57
CA CYS A 20 4.52 -9.12 -2.65
C CYS A 20 4.00 -9.75 -1.34
N GLY A 21 4.80 -9.76 -0.27
CA GLY A 21 4.40 -10.33 1.02
C GLY A 21 4.27 -11.85 1.05
N THR A 22 4.59 -12.56 -0.04
CA THR A 22 4.52 -14.02 -0.05
C THR A 22 5.60 -14.62 0.84
N PRO A 23 5.27 -15.49 1.81
CA PRO A 23 6.26 -16.27 2.54
C PRO A 23 6.87 -17.34 1.61
N TYR A 24 8.20 -17.41 1.55
CA TYR A 24 8.94 -18.35 0.72
C TYR A 24 10.24 -18.81 1.39
N PRO A 25 10.85 -19.93 0.95
CA PRO A 25 12.05 -20.46 1.60
C PRO A 25 13.25 -19.50 1.47
N GLU A 26 14.00 -19.31 2.56
CA GLU A 26 15.09 -18.33 2.65
C GLU A 26 16.22 -18.54 1.62
N GLY A 27 16.45 -19.78 1.18
CA GLY A 27 17.44 -20.12 0.15
C GLY A 27 16.98 -19.95 -1.30
N SER A 28 15.79 -19.38 -1.56
CA SER A 28 15.36 -19.10 -2.94
C SER A 28 15.98 -17.79 -3.41
N PRO A 29 16.70 -17.73 -4.54
CA PRO A 29 17.39 -16.52 -5.02
C PRO A 29 16.43 -15.41 -5.47
N SER A 30 15.16 -15.75 -5.67
CA SER A 30 14.09 -14.82 -5.96
C SER A 30 12.77 -15.35 -5.42
N CYS A 31 11.82 -14.44 -5.19
CA CYS A 31 10.48 -14.77 -4.78
C CYS A 31 9.79 -15.62 -5.87
N PRO A 32 9.31 -16.83 -5.56
CA PRO A 32 8.65 -17.70 -6.53
C PRO A 32 7.27 -17.17 -6.96
N HIS A 33 6.73 -16.16 -6.28
CA HIS A 33 5.44 -15.57 -6.58
C HIS A 33 5.52 -14.36 -7.52
N CYS A 34 6.42 -13.40 -7.26
CA CYS A 34 6.52 -12.17 -8.06
C CYS A 34 7.85 -12.01 -8.82
N GLY A 35 8.82 -12.90 -8.62
CA GLY A 35 10.14 -12.84 -9.25
C GLY A 35 11.10 -11.80 -8.64
N ALA A 36 10.70 -11.07 -7.59
CA ALA A 36 11.59 -10.12 -6.93
C ALA A 36 12.83 -10.83 -6.35
N PRO A 37 14.05 -10.27 -6.49
CA PRO A 37 15.27 -10.90 -5.99
C PRO A 37 15.23 -11.02 -4.46
N ALA A 38 15.82 -12.09 -3.95
CA ALA A 38 16.01 -12.26 -2.52
C ALA A 38 17.07 -11.25 -2.04
N LEU A 39 16.71 -10.42 -1.06
CA LEU A 39 17.67 -9.53 -0.40
C LEU A 39 18.46 -10.39 0.60
N GLU A 40 19.76 -10.54 0.41
CA GLU A 40 20.62 -11.19 1.40
C GLU A 40 20.78 -10.22 2.58
N GLU A 41 20.33 -10.64 3.77
CA GLU A 41 20.64 -9.93 5.01
C GLU A 41 22.06 -10.32 5.43
N GLU A 42 23.06 -9.70 4.80
CA GLU A 42 24.44 -9.79 5.30
C GLU A 42 24.73 -8.66 6.30
N ASP A 43 25.24 -9.14 7.44
CA ASP A 43 26.06 -8.51 8.46
C ASP A 43 25.41 -7.72 9.61
N THR A 44 25.30 -8.45 10.73
CA THR A 44 25.45 -7.90 12.08
C THR A 44 26.93 -7.59 12.33
N VAL A 45 27.32 -6.31 12.49
CA VAL A 45 28.34 -5.83 13.46
C VAL A 45 28.24 -4.30 13.59
N SER A 46 27.85 -3.89 14.80
CA SER A 46 28.44 -2.87 15.68
C SER A 46 28.78 -1.46 15.16
N GLY A 47 28.21 -0.46 15.84
CA GLY A 47 28.89 0.80 16.07
C GLY A 47 28.90 1.80 14.90
N MET A 48 27.77 1.98 14.23
CA MET A 48 27.53 3.20 13.47
C MET A 48 26.12 3.65 13.80
N MET A 49 25.96 4.95 14.04
CA MET A 49 24.66 5.58 14.19
C MET A 49 23.76 4.97 13.13
N VAL A 50 22.72 4.24 13.56
CA VAL A 50 21.59 4.02 12.69
C VAL A 50 21.13 5.43 12.42
N GLU A 51 21.54 6.01 11.28
CA GLU A 51 20.80 7.10 10.65
C GLU A 51 19.36 6.63 10.82
N PRO A 52 18.53 7.32 11.64
CA PRO A 52 17.21 6.82 11.92
C PRO A 52 16.61 6.58 10.56
N ARG A 53 16.42 5.30 10.18
CA ARG A 53 15.77 4.92 8.93
C ARG A 53 14.61 5.87 8.86
N ARG A 54 14.51 6.67 7.79
CA ARG A 54 13.57 7.79 7.57
C ARG A 54 12.10 7.32 7.69
N ASN A 55 11.74 6.89 8.88
CA ASN A 55 10.57 6.15 9.33
C ASN A 55 9.79 7.00 10.34
N TRP A 56 10.38 8.11 10.80
CA TRP A 56 9.94 8.83 11.97
C TRP A 56 8.84 9.86 11.69
N THR A 57 8.79 10.43 10.48
CA THR A 57 7.77 11.46 10.18
C THR A 57 6.37 10.85 10.00
N PHE A 58 6.25 9.62 9.46
CA PHE A 58 4.93 9.03 9.19
C PHE A 58 4.26 8.40 10.41
N GLN A 59 5.00 7.81 11.35
CA GLN A 59 4.40 7.16 12.52
C GLN A 59 3.72 8.19 13.44
N LEU A 60 4.44 9.24 13.84
CA LEU A 60 3.90 10.31 14.67
C LEU A 60 2.84 11.14 13.96
N LEU A 61 3.02 11.48 12.67
CA LEU A 61 1.96 12.16 11.92
C LEU A 61 0.73 11.28 11.76
N GLY A 62 0.92 9.97 11.55
CA GLY A 62 -0.17 9.01 11.41
C GLY A 62 -1.05 8.95 12.65
N GLU A 63 -0.47 8.85 13.85
CA GLU A 63 -1.23 8.86 15.10
C GLU A 63 -2.01 10.15 15.32
N VAL A 64 -1.41 11.31 15.01
CA VAL A 64 -2.08 12.61 15.18
C VAL A 64 -3.19 12.81 14.14
N ILE A 65 -2.97 12.38 12.89
CA ILE A 65 -3.99 12.38 11.82
C ILE A 65 -5.13 11.44 12.21
N GLU A 66 -4.83 10.22 12.63
CA GLU A 66 -5.81 9.24 13.11
C GLU A 66 -6.66 9.84 14.22
N ARG A 67 -6.03 10.44 15.22
CA ARG A 67 -6.74 11.10 16.32
C ARG A 67 -7.62 12.25 15.83
N ALA A 68 -7.13 13.08 14.92
CA ALA A 68 -7.92 14.19 14.36
C ALA A 68 -9.15 13.69 13.58
N LEU A 69 -8.98 12.65 12.75
CA LEU A 69 -10.07 12.00 12.02
C LEU A 69 -11.09 11.36 12.97
N SER A 70 -10.63 10.58 13.95
CA SER A 70 -11.47 9.89 14.92
C SER A 70 -12.22 10.83 15.87
N THR A 71 -11.75 12.07 16.02
CA THR A 71 -12.43 13.11 16.82
C THR A 71 -13.25 14.10 15.96
N GLY A 72 -13.36 13.86 14.65
CA GLY A 72 -14.11 14.74 13.74
C GLY A 72 -13.50 16.13 13.56
N ARG A 73 -12.23 16.34 13.95
CA ARG A 73 -11.52 17.63 13.81
C ARG A 73 -11.06 17.82 12.37
N ALA A 74 -12.03 18.02 11.46
CA ALA A 74 -11.85 18.01 10.01
C ALA A 74 -10.76 18.99 9.52
N ALA A 75 -10.80 20.25 9.99
CA ALA A 75 -9.83 21.26 9.58
C ALA A 75 -8.38 20.96 10.05
N GLU A 76 -8.23 20.30 11.21
CA GLU A 76 -6.93 19.88 11.71
C GLU A 76 -6.41 18.67 10.95
N ALA A 77 -7.27 17.68 10.72
CA ALA A 77 -6.97 16.51 9.89
C ALA A 77 -6.55 16.93 8.48
N ASP A 78 -7.26 17.87 7.86
CA ASP A 78 -6.92 18.40 6.53
C ASP A 78 -5.54 19.07 6.50
N ARG A 79 -5.24 19.95 7.47
CA ARG A 79 -3.91 20.60 7.55
C ARG A 79 -2.78 19.58 7.73
N LEU A 80 -2.98 18.60 8.61
CA LEU A 80 -1.99 17.54 8.84
C LEU A 80 -1.82 16.65 7.62
N MET A 81 -2.92 16.28 6.96
CA MET A 81 -2.91 15.50 5.73
C MET A 81 -2.23 16.25 4.59
N ARG A 82 -2.44 17.56 4.41
CA ARG A 82 -1.73 18.35 3.37
C ARG A 82 -0.22 18.35 3.59
N ARG A 83 0.23 18.43 4.84
CA ARG A 83 1.65 18.31 5.18
C ARG A 83 2.18 16.91 4.87
N ALA A 84 1.46 15.87 5.28
CA ALA A 84 1.86 14.49 5.04
C ALA A 84 1.87 14.13 3.54
N ALA A 85 0.86 14.57 2.80
CA ALA A 85 0.76 14.38 1.35
C ALA A 85 1.90 15.06 0.61
N LYS A 86 2.23 16.31 0.99
CA LYS A 86 3.39 17.01 0.43
C LYS A 86 4.69 16.24 0.66
N GLU A 87 4.92 15.73 1.87
CA GLU A 87 6.11 14.93 2.17
C GLU A 87 6.15 13.64 1.33
N VAL A 88 5.01 12.93 1.19
CA VAL A 88 4.90 11.78 0.29
C VAL A 88 5.28 12.17 -1.14
N ASP A 89 4.67 13.22 -1.67
CA ASP A 89 4.87 13.67 -3.05
C ASP A 89 6.33 14.11 -3.32
N ASP A 90 6.95 14.80 -2.36
CA ASP A 90 8.36 15.21 -2.44
C ASP A 90 9.28 13.97 -2.50
N ARG A 91 9.01 12.94 -1.68
CA ARG A 91 9.74 11.66 -1.71
C ARG A 91 9.54 10.90 -3.01
N LEU A 92 8.32 10.86 -3.54
CA LEU A 92 8.04 10.21 -4.83
C LEU A 92 8.76 10.92 -5.97
N SER A 93 8.81 12.25 -5.93
CA SER A 93 9.52 13.06 -6.92
C SER A 93 11.04 12.85 -6.86
N ALA A 94 11.57 12.52 -5.68
CA ALA A 94 12.96 12.09 -5.50
C ALA A 94 13.23 10.64 -5.97
N GLY A 95 12.23 9.93 -6.48
CA GLY A 95 12.34 8.54 -6.93
C GLY A 95 12.27 7.50 -5.81
N GLU A 96 11.94 7.89 -4.59
CA GLU A 96 11.81 6.95 -3.48
C GLU A 96 10.56 6.05 -3.65
N ARG A 97 10.71 4.78 -3.26
CA ARG A 97 9.59 3.84 -3.13
C ARG A 97 9.11 3.81 -1.70
N LEU A 98 7.80 3.93 -1.52
CA LEU A 98 7.18 3.79 -0.20
C LEU A 98 6.74 2.35 0.03
N ASP A 99 6.86 1.91 1.28
CA ASP A 99 6.37 0.61 1.69
C ASP A 99 4.82 0.53 1.55
N THR A 100 4.33 -0.68 1.28
CA THR A 100 2.90 -0.95 1.04
C THR A 100 2.03 -0.62 2.26
N GLU A 101 2.53 -0.87 3.48
CA GLU A 101 1.80 -0.55 4.71
C GLU A 101 1.60 0.97 4.85
N HIS A 102 2.66 1.75 4.66
CA HIS A 102 2.59 3.21 4.70
C HIS A 102 1.67 3.79 3.64
N ILE A 103 1.71 3.25 2.41
CA ILE A 103 0.80 3.66 1.33
C ILE A 103 -0.65 3.35 1.72
N SER A 104 -0.93 2.16 2.23
CA SER A 104 -2.28 1.76 2.67
C SER A 104 -2.81 2.70 3.76
N MET A 105 -1.99 2.96 4.79
CA MET A 105 -2.37 3.80 5.91
C MET A 105 -2.70 5.23 5.48
N ILE A 106 -1.83 5.89 4.71
CA ILE A 106 -2.07 7.29 4.32
C ILE A 106 -3.22 7.42 3.32
N SER A 107 -3.40 6.43 2.44
CA SER A 107 -4.57 6.34 1.56
C SER A 107 -5.86 6.18 2.36
N SER A 108 -5.87 5.33 3.40
CA SER A 108 -7.02 5.14 4.31
C SER A 108 -7.39 6.46 5.01
N PHE A 109 -6.40 7.23 5.48
CA PHE A 109 -6.64 8.56 6.05
C PHE A 109 -7.19 9.55 5.03
N ALA A 110 -6.65 9.58 3.81
CA ALA A 110 -7.15 10.46 2.74
C ALA A 110 -8.61 10.16 2.40
N VAL A 111 -8.97 8.89 2.22
CA VAL A 111 -10.35 8.48 1.93
C VAL A 111 -11.30 8.83 3.08
N ARG A 112 -10.89 8.61 4.33
CA ARG A 112 -11.67 9.02 5.50
C ARG A 112 -11.83 10.54 5.59
N LEU A 113 -10.78 11.29 5.27
CA LEU A 113 -10.85 12.75 5.25
C LEU A 113 -11.80 13.24 4.17
N ALA A 114 -11.77 12.65 2.96
CA ALA A 114 -12.70 12.94 1.87
C ALA A 114 -14.16 12.87 2.33
N ARG A 115 -14.50 11.80 3.06
CA ARG A 115 -15.85 11.61 3.66
C ARG A 115 -16.18 12.68 4.69
N LEU A 116 -15.21 13.08 5.50
CA LEU A 116 -15.41 14.05 6.57
C LEU A 116 -15.56 15.49 6.05
N VAL A 117 -14.82 15.86 5.00
CA VAL A 117 -14.82 17.24 4.44
C VAL A 117 -15.71 17.41 3.21
N GLY A 118 -16.17 16.32 2.60
CA GLY A 118 -16.99 16.35 1.39
C GLY A 118 -16.20 16.68 0.10
N GLY A 119 -14.92 16.29 0.04
CA GLY A 119 -14.03 16.62 -1.08
C GLY A 119 -13.46 15.39 -1.78
N SER A 120 -13.65 15.28 -3.09
CA SER A 120 -13.10 14.20 -3.93
C SER A 120 -11.57 14.27 -4.10
N GLU A 121 -10.95 15.41 -3.78
CA GLU A 121 -9.51 15.66 -3.92
C GLU A 121 -8.65 14.61 -3.21
N TRP A 122 -9.06 14.20 -2.00
CA TRP A 122 -8.32 13.24 -1.20
C TRP A 122 -8.44 11.81 -1.72
N VAL A 123 -9.58 11.46 -2.31
CA VAL A 123 -9.74 10.19 -3.04
C VAL A 123 -8.85 10.20 -4.27
N ALA A 124 -8.90 11.26 -5.08
CA ALA A 124 -8.09 11.40 -6.28
C ALA A 124 -6.59 11.33 -5.98
N TRP A 125 -6.15 11.97 -4.88
CA TRP A 125 -4.77 11.90 -4.41
C TRP A 125 -4.37 10.47 -4.02
N ALA A 126 -5.18 9.76 -3.23
CA ALA A 126 -4.91 8.37 -2.84
C ALA A 126 -4.80 7.44 -4.08
N LEU A 127 -5.73 7.55 -5.03
CA LEU A 127 -5.68 6.76 -6.26
C LEU A 127 -4.42 7.08 -7.10
N THR A 128 -4.03 8.36 -7.16
CA THR A 128 -2.82 8.81 -7.87
C THR A 128 -1.55 8.28 -7.21
N LEU A 129 -1.50 8.26 -5.87
CA LEU A 129 -0.39 7.67 -5.11
C LEU A 129 -0.20 6.19 -5.48
N HIS A 130 -1.28 5.41 -5.45
CA HIS A 130 -1.23 3.99 -5.82
C HIS A 130 -0.83 3.78 -7.28
N ARG A 131 -1.35 4.61 -8.20
CA ARG A 131 -0.96 4.61 -9.62
C ARG A 131 0.53 4.85 -9.82
N ARG A 132 1.10 5.89 -9.18
CA ARG A 132 2.53 6.21 -9.26
C ARG A 132 3.42 5.11 -8.69
N GLN A 133 2.92 4.42 -7.66
CA GLN A 133 3.62 3.29 -7.05
C GLN A 133 3.44 1.97 -7.80
N GLY A 134 2.52 1.90 -8.77
CA GLY A 134 2.20 0.66 -9.49
C GLY A 134 1.56 -0.39 -8.58
N LYS A 135 0.84 0.04 -7.52
CA LYS A 135 0.26 -0.85 -6.50
C LYS A 135 -1.26 -0.82 -6.56
N MET A 136 -1.88 -1.98 -6.36
CA MET A 136 -3.33 -2.09 -6.11
C MET A 136 -3.70 -1.44 -4.77
N LEU A 137 -4.95 -0.99 -4.63
CA LEU A 137 -5.49 -0.60 -3.33
C LEU A 137 -5.51 -1.80 -2.37
N SER A 138 -5.29 -1.56 -1.08
CA SER A 138 -5.50 -2.59 -0.06
C SER A 138 -6.99 -2.79 0.23
N ASP A 139 -7.35 -3.91 0.85
CA ASP A 139 -8.74 -4.16 1.26
C ASP A 139 -9.25 -3.07 2.21
N GLU A 140 -8.41 -2.58 3.11
CA GLU A 140 -8.75 -1.48 4.02
C GLU A 140 -9.14 -0.20 3.25
N VAL A 141 -8.35 0.21 2.24
CA VAL A 141 -8.66 1.40 1.46
C VAL A 141 -9.94 1.22 0.65
N ILE A 142 -10.16 0.02 0.10
CA ILE A 142 -11.40 -0.33 -0.62
C ILE A 142 -12.60 -0.28 0.30
N ASP A 143 -12.47 -0.81 1.52
CA ASP A 143 -13.53 -0.74 2.54
C ASP A 143 -13.87 0.73 2.85
N ARG A 144 -12.87 1.62 3.00
CA ARG A 144 -13.12 3.06 3.19
C ARG A 144 -13.78 3.73 2.00
N LEU A 145 -13.43 3.35 0.78
CA LEU A 145 -14.09 3.87 -0.42
C LEU A 145 -15.55 3.43 -0.46
N ALA A 146 -15.85 2.18 -0.07
CA ALA A 146 -17.21 1.65 -0.03
C ALA A 146 -18.10 2.35 1.01
N GLU A 147 -17.52 3.01 2.01
CA GLU A 147 -18.25 3.84 2.97
C GLU A 147 -18.62 5.24 2.43
N ILE A 148 -18.14 5.63 1.24
CA ILE A 148 -18.48 6.91 0.60
C ILE A 148 -19.88 6.83 -0.01
N ASP A 149 -20.73 7.81 0.31
CA ASP A 149 -21.94 8.05 -0.45
C ASP A 149 -21.59 8.73 -1.79
N LEU A 150 -21.51 7.93 -2.85
CA LEU A 150 -21.14 8.39 -4.19
C LEU A 150 -22.13 9.42 -4.76
N SER A 151 -23.37 9.46 -4.27
CA SER A 151 -24.35 10.47 -4.69
C SER A 151 -24.00 11.87 -4.14
N SER A 152 -23.33 11.92 -2.99
CA SER A 152 -22.86 13.16 -2.37
C SER A 152 -21.53 13.67 -2.94
N LEU A 153 -20.76 12.80 -3.61
CA LEU A 153 -19.45 13.11 -4.20
C LEU A 153 -19.37 12.60 -5.66
N PRO A 154 -19.98 13.30 -6.62
CA PRO A 154 -20.13 12.84 -8.01
C PRO A 154 -18.79 12.70 -8.77
N ASP A 155 -17.73 13.34 -8.31
CA ASP A 155 -16.40 13.20 -8.90
C ASP A 155 -15.70 11.90 -8.51
N VAL A 156 -16.10 11.26 -7.40
CA VAL A 156 -15.47 10.02 -6.90
C VAL A 156 -15.60 8.86 -7.90
N PRO A 157 -16.79 8.58 -8.48
CA PRO A 157 -16.92 7.59 -9.54
C PRO A 157 -15.99 7.85 -10.73
N VAL A 158 -15.83 9.11 -11.16
CA VAL A 158 -14.99 9.49 -12.30
C VAL A 158 -13.52 9.16 -12.06
N VAL A 159 -12.99 9.55 -10.89
CA VAL A 159 -11.59 9.26 -10.56
C VAL A 159 -11.35 7.78 -10.31
N LEU A 160 -12.34 7.07 -9.76
CA LEU A 160 -12.26 5.63 -9.52
C LEU A 160 -12.30 4.84 -10.82
N GLU A 161 -13.16 5.21 -11.77
CA GLU A 161 -13.22 4.62 -13.11
C GLU A 161 -11.88 4.80 -13.84
N SER A 162 -11.28 5.99 -13.77
CA SER A 162 -9.94 6.23 -14.31
C SER A 162 -8.89 5.30 -13.68
N TYR A 163 -8.93 5.10 -12.36
CA TYR A 163 -8.00 4.20 -11.67
C TYR A 163 -8.19 2.74 -12.09
N VAL A 164 -9.43 2.25 -12.11
CA VAL A 164 -9.79 0.89 -12.57
C VAL A 164 -9.33 0.66 -14.01
N GLY A 165 -9.59 1.62 -14.91
CA GLY A 165 -9.15 1.57 -16.30
C GLY A 165 -7.63 1.49 -16.43
N TRP A 166 -6.89 2.28 -15.66
CA TRP A 166 -5.43 2.19 -15.60
C TRP A 166 -4.94 0.84 -15.07
N TYR A 167 -5.56 0.29 -14.02
CA TYR A 167 -5.12 -0.98 -13.46
C TYR A 167 -5.32 -2.14 -14.44
N LYS A 168 -6.42 -2.12 -15.20
CA LYS A 168 -6.70 -3.11 -16.26
C LYS A 168 -5.68 -3.12 -17.40
N THR A 169 -5.10 -1.97 -17.76
CA THR A 169 -4.07 -1.91 -18.79
C THR A 169 -2.69 -2.38 -18.30
N SER A 170 -2.56 -2.63 -16.99
CA SER A 170 -1.37 -3.19 -16.33
C SER A 170 -1.73 -4.51 -15.62
N PRO A 171 -2.07 -5.58 -16.37
CA PRO A 171 -2.63 -6.79 -15.79
C PRO A 171 -1.68 -7.42 -14.76
N PRO A 172 -2.19 -7.87 -13.60
CA PRO A 172 -1.37 -8.55 -12.62
C PRO A 172 -0.84 -9.88 -13.17
N ALA A 173 0.36 -10.27 -12.76
CA ALA A 173 0.92 -11.57 -13.10
C ALA A 173 0.20 -12.68 -12.30
N ALA A 174 -0.35 -13.67 -13.02
CA ALA A 174 -1.01 -14.87 -12.46
C ALA A 174 -2.18 -14.52 -11.49
N PRO A 175 -2.88 -15.47 -10.83
CA PRO A 175 -4.00 -15.12 -9.97
C PRO A 175 -3.48 -14.38 -8.73
N SER A 176 -3.67 -13.05 -8.74
CA SER A 176 -3.41 -12.13 -7.63
C SER A 176 -4.70 -11.87 -6.85
N PRO A 177 -4.64 -11.66 -5.51
CA PRO A 177 -5.78 -11.11 -4.76
C PRO A 177 -6.33 -9.81 -5.36
N ASP A 178 -5.53 -9.14 -6.19
CA ASP A 178 -5.92 -7.91 -6.88
C ASP A 178 -7.07 -8.10 -7.86
N LEU A 179 -7.30 -9.31 -8.41
CA LEU A 179 -8.47 -9.57 -9.25
C LEU A 179 -9.77 -9.46 -8.45
N ALA A 180 -9.79 -9.97 -7.22
CA ALA A 180 -10.95 -9.85 -6.33
C ALA A 180 -11.16 -8.39 -5.92
N ARG A 181 -10.09 -7.67 -5.63
CA ARG A 181 -10.13 -6.25 -5.30
C ARG A 181 -10.62 -5.40 -6.47
N LEU A 182 -10.18 -5.70 -7.69
CA LEU A 182 -10.62 -5.03 -8.90
C LEU A 182 -12.12 -5.23 -9.11
N ALA A 183 -12.61 -6.47 -8.97
CA ALA A 183 -14.04 -6.76 -9.05
C ALA A 183 -14.86 -5.99 -8.01
N ARG A 184 -14.36 -5.84 -6.78
CA ARG A 184 -15.01 -5.00 -5.75
C ARG A 184 -15.11 -3.54 -6.17
N LEU A 185 -14.04 -2.97 -6.74
CA LEU A 185 -14.05 -1.59 -7.23
C LEU A 185 -15.01 -1.39 -8.41
N GLU A 186 -15.11 -2.38 -9.30
CA GLU A 186 -16.07 -2.36 -10.41
C GLU A 186 -17.52 -2.42 -9.92
N GLN A 187 -17.80 -3.24 -8.90
CA GLN A 187 -19.13 -3.31 -8.29
C GLN A 187 -19.57 -1.97 -7.67
N MET A 188 -18.63 -1.12 -7.24
CA MET A 188 -18.95 0.21 -6.72
C MET A 188 -19.31 1.22 -7.83
N LEU A 189 -18.91 0.95 -9.07
CA LEU A 189 -19.16 1.82 -10.23
C LEU A 189 -20.41 1.43 -11.03
N GLY A 190 -20.95 0.23 -10.81
CA GLY A 190 -22.16 -0.28 -11.47
C GLY A 190 -23.41 -0.07 -10.64
#